data_AF-A0A524DYI9-F1
#
_entry.id   AF-A0A524DYI9-F1
#
_cell.length_a   1.000
_cell.length_b   1.000
_cell.length_c   1.000
_cell.angle_alpha   90.00
_cell.angle_beta   90.00
_cell.angle_gamma   90.00
#
_symmetry.space_group_name_H-M   'P 1'
#
loop_
_entity.id
_entity.type
_entity.pdbx_description
1 polymer ?
#
loop_
_entity_poly.entity_id
_entity_poly.type
_entity_poly.pdbx_seq_one_letter_code
_entity_poly.pdbx_strand_id
1 'polypeptide(L)'
;MVSSLVLLEGIATLGCYLLGVIVGFFALYKSTKTGTHILSYTGILILLLSHIYIGIIIDFFTLILINDNMTNIHGIYNILTYIWIGPIVIIGMYVILELVIPENTWNILPIYIALSAMYLIFLLIDPINQFTISYTEYDSGLVHSSISFGTPLFIVLSVIFVSAILLFGLGFLIMGIRTTGVIQRKFLILAFAFILFLALGALDILSSPGYFVIFLRVAEMSCSILFYLGIKEEEIDTDKLESKSDSEIDTSETSLLDTLSYYRPDEISEEDLTYHREQSLCMVCKKKLTGFNEVFVCPECKVLYCKKCALELINLDNSCWVCSEAIDKSKPTKSFEEKIEAENVIVDESVKVPKKEKKIKDLPKKAK
;
A
#
# COMPACT_ATOMS: atom_id res chain seq x y z
N MET A 1 -9.17 11.89 45.65
CA MET A 1 -9.39 12.97 44.64
C MET A 1 -8.47 12.64 43.49
N VAL A 2 -8.97 12.51 42.26
CA VAL A 2 -8.14 12.09 41.12
C VAL A 2 -6.97 13.07 40.93
N SER A 3 -5.75 12.56 40.94
CA SER A 3 -4.55 13.38 40.75
C SER A 3 -4.54 14.02 39.36
N SER A 4 -3.98 15.22 39.23
CA SER A 4 -3.87 15.92 37.94
C SER A 4 -3.05 15.12 36.91
N LEU A 5 -2.10 14.30 37.39
CA LEU A 5 -1.30 13.41 36.55
C LEU A 5 -2.16 12.30 35.92
N VAL A 6 -3.01 11.65 36.72
CA VAL A 6 -3.92 10.61 36.22
C VAL A 6 -4.94 11.18 35.24
N LEU A 7 -5.44 12.38 35.51
CA LEU A 7 -6.31 13.09 34.57
C LEU A 7 -5.61 13.35 33.24
N LEU A 8 -4.37 13.82 33.28
CA LEU A 8 -3.59 14.11 32.07
C LEU A 8 -3.27 12.83 31.29
N GLU A 9 -2.93 11.74 31.98
CA GLU A 9 -2.68 10.44 31.36
C GLU A 9 -3.93 9.89 30.67
N GLY A 10 -5.09 9.92 31.35
CA GLY A 10 -6.35 9.46 30.76
C GLY A 10 -6.81 10.30 29.57
N ILE A 11 -6.64 11.63 29.63
CA ILE A 11 -6.91 12.53 28.50
C ILE A 11 -5.97 12.23 27.33
N ALA A 12 -4.68 12.00 27.59
CA ALA A 12 -3.72 11.65 26.54
C ALA A 12 -4.11 10.34 25.85
N THR A 13 -4.48 9.31 26.62
CA THR A 13 -4.97 8.03 26.09
C THR A 13 -6.24 8.19 25.26
N LEU A 14 -7.21 8.97 25.76
CA LEU A 14 -8.44 9.27 25.01
C LEU A 14 -8.12 10.02 23.71
N GLY A 15 -7.15 10.93 23.74
CA GLY A 15 -6.61 11.60 22.56
C GLY A 15 -6.05 10.61 21.54
N CYS A 16 -5.29 9.60 21.98
CA CYS A 16 -4.74 8.57 21.09
C CYS A 16 -5.85 7.84 20.36
N TYR A 17 -6.84 7.38 21.13
CA TYR A 17 -7.97 6.66 20.61
C TYR A 17 -8.77 7.50 19.60
N LEU A 18 -9.15 8.73 19.98
CA LEU A 18 -9.95 9.59 19.11
C LEU A 18 -9.22 9.98 17.84
N LEU A 19 -7.92 10.33 17.92
CA LEU A 19 -7.15 10.70 16.74
C LEU A 19 -7.01 9.51 15.79
N GLY A 20 -6.63 8.33 16.32
CA GLY A 20 -6.50 7.15 15.49
C GLY A 20 -7.83 6.72 14.87
N VAL A 21 -8.96 6.86 15.59
CA VAL A 21 -10.30 6.67 15.03
C VAL A 21 -10.58 7.65 13.87
N ILE A 22 -10.32 8.94 14.07
CA ILE A 22 -10.51 9.97 13.02
C ILE A 22 -9.64 9.69 11.79
N VAL A 23 -8.35 9.42 11.99
CA VAL A 23 -7.40 9.14 10.90
C VAL A 23 -7.78 7.85 10.16
N GLY A 24 -8.18 6.81 10.90
CA GLY A 24 -8.63 5.53 10.32
C GLY A 24 -9.88 5.69 9.46
N PHE A 25 -10.91 6.39 9.96
CA PHE A 25 -12.11 6.70 9.17
C PHE A 25 -11.81 7.62 7.98
N PHE A 26 -10.92 8.60 8.14
CA PHE A 26 -10.51 9.46 7.04
C PHE A 26 -9.78 8.68 5.94
N ALA A 27 -8.91 7.72 6.31
CA ALA A 27 -8.24 6.83 5.37
C ALA A 27 -9.25 5.94 4.62
N LEU A 28 -10.25 5.38 5.33
CA LEU A 28 -11.34 4.61 4.72
C LEU A 28 -12.20 5.45 3.77
N TYR A 29 -12.59 6.66 4.18
CA TYR A 29 -13.31 7.58 3.33
C TYR A 29 -12.52 7.87 2.05
N LYS A 30 -11.22 8.18 2.19
CA LYS A 30 -10.37 8.43 1.04
C LYS A 30 -10.21 7.19 0.15
N SER A 31 -10.03 6.00 0.72
CA SER A 31 -9.87 4.76 -0.06
C SER A 31 -11.08 4.43 -0.90
N THR A 32 -12.30 4.73 -0.42
CA THR A 32 -13.52 4.57 -1.23
C THR A 32 -13.57 5.52 -2.43
N LYS A 33 -13.06 6.74 -2.27
CA LYS A 33 -13.00 7.73 -3.35
C LYS A 33 -11.93 7.38 -4.39
N THR A 34 -10.80 6.82 -3.97
CA THR A 34 -9.67 6.47 -4.86
C THR A 34 -9.74 5.05 -5.39
N GLY A 35 -10.62 4.18 -4.85
CA GLY A 35 -10.71 2.77 -5.24
C GLY A 35 -9.50 1.92 -4.79
N THR A 36 -8.77 2.38 -3.77
CA THR A 36 -7.49 1.75 -3.36
C THR A 36 -7.70 0.80 -2.18
N HIS A 37 -7.70 -0.50 -2.46
CA HIS A 37 -7.91 -1.52 -1.43
C HIS A 37 -6.88 -1.46 -0.29
N ILE A 38 -5.60 -1.23 -0.59
CA ILE A 38 -4.52 -1.16 0.41
C ILE A 38 -4.79 -0.05 1.43
N LEU A 39 -5.17 1.15 0.98
CA LEU A 39 -5.50 2.26 1.87
C LEU A 39 -6.72 1.95 2.75
N SER A 40 -7.68 1.16 2.24
CA SER A 40 -8.81 0.69 3.03
C SER A 40 -8.34 -0.21 4.18
N TYR A 41 -7.51 -1.21 3.90
CA TYR A 41 -6.96 -2.10 4.92
C TYR A 41 -6.07 -1.36 5.92
N THR A 42 -5.29 -0.37 5.48
CA THR A 42 -4.55 0.54 6.36
C THR A 42 -5.48 1.32 7.28
N GLY A 43 -6.59 1.84 6.76
CA GLY A 43 -7.60 2.53 7.58
C GLY A 43 -8.16 1.63 8.67
N ILE A 44 -8.53 0.38 8.33
CA ILE A 44 -8.97 -0.63 9.32
C ILE A 44 -7.86 -0.91 10.33
N LEU A 45 -6.61 -1.07 9.89
CA LEU A 45 -5.47 -1.31 10.78
C LEU A 45 -5.29 -0.17 11.80
N ILE A 46 -5.36 1.09 11.35
CA ILE A 46 -5.26 2.26 12.24
C ILE A 46 -6.43 2.27 13.24
N LEU A 47 -7.65 1.96 12.81
CA LEU A 47 -8.79 1.82 13.72
C LEU A 47 -8.50 0.76 14.79
N LEU A 48 -8.09 -0.45 14.40
CA LEU A 48 -7.82 -1.54 15.34
C LEU A 48 -6.67 -1.20 16.31
N LEU A 49 -5.59 -0.59 15.81
CA LEU A 49 -4.49 -0.08 16.65
C LEU A 49 -4.99 0.91 17.70
N SER A 50 -5.97 1.75 17.37
CA SER A 50 -6.56 2.68 18.33
C SER A 50 -7.33 1.95 19.43
N HIS A 51 -7.95 0.82 19.11
CA HIS A 51 -8.79 0.07 20.05
C HIS A 51 -7.99 -0.62 21.17
N ILE A 52 -6.65 -0.73 21.06
CA ILE A 52 -5.81 -1.26 22.15
C ILE A 52 -5.96 -0.44 23.44
N TYR A 53 -6.33 0.84 23.34
CA TYR A 53 -6.49 1.72 24.50
C TYR A 53 -7.87 1.62 25.17
N ILE A 54 -8.79 0.78 24.69
CA ILE A 54 -10.16 0.69 25.23
C ILE A 54 -10.17 0.34 26.72
N GLY A 55 -9.35 -0.62 27.15
CA GLY A 55 -9.29 -1.01 28.57
C GLY A 55 -8.85 0.15 29.47
N ILE A 56 -7.82 0.90 29.05
CA ILE A 56 -7.31 2.08 29.77
C ILE A 56 -8.36 3.20 29.79
N ILE A 57 -9.08 3.42 28.70
CA ILE A 57 -10.14 4.46 28.61
C ILE A 57 -11.31 4.13 29.53
N ILE A 58 -11.74 2.86 29.58
CA ILE A 58 -12.83 2.44 30.47
C ILE A 58 -12.38 2.56 31.93
N ASP A 59 -11.14 2.20 32.27
CA ASP A 59 -10.58 2.42 33.60
C ASP A 59 -10.57 3.91 33.98
N PHE A 60 -10.12 4.77 33.07
CA PHE A 60 -10.13 6.22 33.26
C PHE A 60 -11.53 6.78 33.53
N PHE A 61 -12.55 6.37 32.77
CA PHE A 61 -13.92 6.80 33.00
C PHE A 61 -14.51 6.23 34.30
N THR A 62 -14.20 4.97 34.63
CA THR A 62 -14.62 4.36 35.90
C THR A 62 -14.04 5.15 37.07
N LEU A 63 -12.76 5.52 37.00
CA LEU A 63 -12.09 6.30 38.02
C LEU A 63 -12.70 7.69 38.18
N ILE A 64 -13.06 8.38 37.09
CA ILE A 64 -13.71 9.71 37.19
C ILE A 64 -15.15 9.61 37.73
N LEU A 65 -15.93 8.63 37.28
CA LEU A 65 -17.36 8.57 37.56
C LEU A 65 -17.69 7.88 38.89
N ILE A 66 -16.94 6.83 39.23
CA ILE A 66 -17.17 5.96 40.40
C ILE A 66 -16.13 6.22 41.49
N ASN A 67 -15.04 6.94 41.19
CA ASN A 67 -13.91 7.17 42.10
C ASN A 67 -13.25 5.85 42.52
N ASP A 68 -13.23 4.87 41.60
CA ASP A 68 -12.58 3.57 41.75
C ASP A 68 -12.05 3.08 40.40
N ASN A 69 -10.97 2.31 40.40
CA ASN A 69 -10.45 1.68 39.19
C ASN A 69 -11.39 0.58 38.70
N MET A 70 -11.29 0.23 37.41
CA MET A 70 -12.03 -0.89 36.85
C MET A 70 -11.57 -2.19 37.52
N THR A 71 -12.52 -2.87 38.17
CA THR A 71 -12.24 -4.19 38.75
C THR A 71 -11.78 -5.14 37.66
N ASN A 72 -10.60 -5.74 37.81
CA ASN A 72 -10.10 -6.73 36.85
C ASN A 72 -10.58 -8.15 37.18
N ILE A 73 -11.82 -8.27 37.64
CA ILE A 73 -12.44 -9.58 37.89
C ILE A 73 -12.53 -10.29 36.53
N HIS A 74 -12.09 -11.56 36.50
CA HIS A 74 -11.99 -12.37 35.28
C HIS A 74 -11.04 -11.83 34.19
N GLY A 75 -10.15 -10.88 34.51
CA GLY A 75 -9.18 -10.37 33.52
C GLY A 75 -9.79 -9.45 32.46
N ILE A 76 -10.96 -8.85 32.71
CA ILE A 76 -11.67 -8.01 31.73
C ILE A 76 -10.84 -6.83 31.22
N TYR A 77 -10.01 -6.21 32.07
CA TYR A 77 -9.09 -5.14 31.66
C TYR A 77 -8.11 -5.64 30.61
N ASN A 78 -7.52 -6.81 30.86
CA ASN A 78 -6.54 -7.42 29.95
C ASN A 78 -7.21 -7.81 28.63
N ILE A 79 -8.40 -8.41 28.69
CA ILE A 79 -9.14 -8.77 27.46
C ILE A 79 -9.43 -7.53 26.64
N LEU A 80 -10.00 -6.47 27.22
CA LEU A 80 -10.38 -5.25 26.49
C LEU A 80 -9.19 -4.54 25.83
N THR A 81 -8.03 -4.57 26.49
CA THR A 81 -6.79 -3.95 26.00
C THR A 81 -6.13 -4.79 24.90
N TYR A 82 -6.02 -6.10 25.12
CA TYR A 82 -5.13 -6.96 24.33
C TYR A 82 -5.84 -7.79 23.25
N ILE A 83 -7.17 -7.92 23.26
CA ILE A 83 -7.93 -8.71 22.25
C ILE A 83 -7.71 -8.23 20.81
N TRP A 84 -7.38 -6.95 20.63
CA TRP A 84 -7.20 -6.33 19.33
C TRP A 84 -5.90 -6.72 18.63
N ILE A 85 -4.90 -7.21 19.37
CA ILE A 85 -3.59 -7.55 18.80
C ILE A 85 -3.70 -8.62 17.71
N GLY A 86 -4.53 -9.64 17.89
CA GLY A 86 -4.74 -10.68 16.86
C GLY A 86 -5.20 -10.10 15.52
N PRO A 87 -6.35 -9.40 15.47
CA PRO A 87 -6.82 -8.71 14.26
C PRO A 87 -5.79 -7.72 13.67
N ILE A 88 -5.10 -6.94 14.51
CA ILE A 88 -4.04 -6.00 14.09
C ILE A 88 -2.94 -6.75 13.33
N VAL A 89 -2.46 -7.87 13.88
CA VAL A 89 -1.40 -8.67 13.28
C VAL A 89 -1.85 -9.23 11.94
N ILE A 90 -3.06 -9.79 11.85
CA ILE A 90 -3.56 -10.37 10.60
C ILE A 90 -3.65 -9.31 9.50
N ILE A 91 -4.30 -8.17 9.78
CA ILE A 91 -4.51 -7.11 8.77
C ILE A 91 -3.19 -6.42 8.44
N GLY A 92 -2.37 -6.15 9.44
CA GLY A 92 -1.04 -5.58 9.24
C GLY A 92 -0.19 -6.49 8.35
N MET A 93 -0.15 -7.79 8.64
CA MET A 93 0.60 -8.77 7.86
C MET A 93 0.10 -8.87 6.42
N TYR A 94 -1.21 -8.79 6.21
CA TYR A 94 -1.76 -8.71 4.85
C TYR A 94 -1.27 -7.45 4.11
N VAL A 95 -1.35 -6.27 4.74
CA VAL A 95 -0.91 -5.00 4.13
C VAL A 95 0.58 -5.04 3.74
N ILE A 96 1.46 -5.51 4.64
CA ILE A 96 2.90 -5.58 4.35
C ILE A 96 3.22 -6.62 3.27
N LEU A 97 2.61 -7.79 3.32
CA LEU A 97 2.87 -8.85 2.34
C LEU A 97 2.42 -8.42 0.95
N GLU A 98 1.25 -7.78 0.83
CA GLU A 98 0.77 -7.24 -0.44
C GLU A 98 1.70 -6.15 -1.00
N LEU A 99 2.27 -5.32 -0.14
CA LEU A 99 3.17 -4.23 -0.55
C LEU A 99 4.60 -4.71 -0.87
N VAL A 100 5.11 -5.74 -0.21
CA VAL A 100 6.52 -6.15 -0.27
C VAL A 100 6.73 -7.46 -1.02
N ILE A 101 5.85 -8.45 -0.86
CA ILE A 101 5.99 -9.80 -1.46
C ILE A 101 4.63 -10.32 -1.94
N PRO A 102 3.98 -9.65 -2.91
CA PRO A 102 2.60 -9.98 -3.32
C PRO A 102 2.44 -11.42 -3.81
N GLU A 103 3.47 -11.99 -4.43
CA GLU A 103 3.47 -13.37 -4.96
C GLU A 103 3.28 -14.42 -3.86
N ASN A 104 3.71 -14.14 -2.63
CA ASN A 104 3.70 -15.10 -1.52
C ASN A 104 2.73 -14.72 -0.40
N THR A 105 1.91 -13.67 -0.57
CA THR A 105 0.96 -13.21 0.46
C THR A 105 0.11 -14.37 1.00
N TRP A 106 -0.50 -15.15 0.11
CA TRP A 106 -1.40 -16.24 0.48
C TRP A 106 -0.71 -17.46 1.10
N ASN A 107 0.60 -17.61 0.91
CA ASN A 107 1.36 -18.69 1.52
C ASN A 107 1.81 -18.33 2.95
N ILE A 108 2.11 -17.04 3.19
CA ILE A 108 2.64 -16.57 4.47
C ILE A 108 1.51 -16.17 5.42
N LEU A 109 0.44 -15.55 4.93
CA LEU A 109 -0.67 -15.04 5.75
C LEU A 109 -1.32 -16.11 6.65
N PRO A 110 -1.56 -17.37 6.22
CA PRO A 110 -2.14 -18.40 7.08
C PRO A 110 -1.32 -18.70 8.34
N ILE A 111 0.01 -18.55 8.29
CA ILE A 111 0.90 -18.73 9.44
C ILE A 111 0.56 -17.69 10.51
N TYR A 112 0.39 -16.42 10.12
CA TYR A 112 0.04 -15.34 11.04
C TYR A 112 -1.40 -15.42 11.54
N ILE A 113 -2.33 -15.96 10.74
CA ILE A 113 -3.68 -16.28 11.21
C ILE A 113 -3.62 -17.33 12.32
N ALA A 114 -2.85 -18.41 12.14
CA ALA A 114 -2.67 -19.45 13.15
C ALA A 114 -1.99 -18.92 14.42
N LEU A 115 -0.92 -18.12 14.28
CA LEU A 115 -0.25 -17.48 15.43
C LEU A 115 -1.19 -16.52 16.19
N SER A 116 -1.99 -15.73 15.47
CA SER A 116 -2.96 -14.81 16.07
C SER A 116 -4.10 -15.55 16.77
N ALA A 117 -4.57 -16.67 16.21
CA ALA A 117 -5.56 -17.52 16.86
C ALA A 117 -4.99 -18.15 18.15
N MET A 118 -3.77 -18.66 18.10
CA MET A 118 -3.08 -19.20 19.28
C MET A 118 -2.89 -18.13 20.37
N TYR A 119 -2.49 -16.91 19.97
CA TYR A 119 -2.41 -15.76 20.86
C TYR A 119 -3.76 -15.48 21.57
N LEU A 120 -4.85 -15.40 20.81
CA LEU A 120 -6.18 -15.14 21.36
C LEU A 120 -6.66 -16.27 22.28
N ILE A 121 -6.35 -17.52 21.95
CA ILE A 121 -6.68 -18.67 22.80
C ILE A 121 -5.97 -18.54 24.16
N PHE A 122 -4.66 -18.25 24.19
CA PHE A 122 -3.94 -18.07 25.46
C PHE A 122 -4.44 -16.86 26.25
N LEU A 123 -4.77 -15.76 25.57
CA LEU A 123 -5.36 -14.58 26.20
C LEU A 123 -6.70 -14.92 26.88
N LEU A 124 -7.58 -15.68 26.21
CA LEU A 124 -8.94 -15.95 26.68
C LEU A 124 -9.02 -17.08 27.70
N ILE A 125 -8.11 -18.07 27.69
CA ILE A 125 -8.11 -19.18 28.65
C ILE A 125 -7.70 -18.72 30.05
N ASP A 126 -6.68 -17.86 30.15
CA ASP A 126 -6.13 -17.44 31.43
C ASP A 126 -5.74 -15.94 31.45
N PRO A 127 -6.71 -15.03 31.28
CA PRO A 127 -6.43 -13.60 31.16
C PRO A 127 -5.83 -12.98 32.43
N ILE A 128 -5.85 -13.70 33.57
CA ILE A 128 -5.30 -13.21 34.84
C ILE A 128 -3.83 -13.59 34.98
N ASN A 129 -3.47 -14.88 34.87
CA ASN A 129 -2.10 -15.29 35.16
C ASN A 129 -1.09 -14.95 34.04
N GLN A 130 -1.57 -14.57 32.85
CA GLN A 130 -0.70 -14.13 31.75
C GLN A 130 -0.16 -12.71 31.96
N PHE A 131 -0.68 -11.96 32.94
CA PHE A 131 -0.33 -10.55 33.16
C PHE A 131 0.05 -10.28 34.62
N THR A 132 1.00 -9.37 34.80
CA THR A 132 1.31 -8.76 36.10
C THR A 132 0.63 -7.41 36.16
N ILE A 133 -0.29 -7.26 37.10
CA ILE A 133 -1.06 -6.02 37.29
C ILE A 133 -0.51 -5.32 38.51
N SER A 134 0.01 -4.12 38.30
CA SER A 134 0.35 -3.22 39.39
C SER A 134 -0.84 -2.31 39.63
N TYR A 135 -1.59 -2.59 40.69
CA TYR A 135 -2.51 -1.60 41.25
C TYR A 135 -1.66 -0.56 41.95
N THR A 136 -1.66 0.66 41.44
CA THR A 136 -1.20 1.82 42.18
C THR A 136 -2.19 2.00 43.35
N GLU A 137 -1.72 2.23 44.59
CA GLU A 137 -2.59 2.48 45.75
C GLU A 137 -3.71 3.49 45.40
N TYR A 138 -4.91 3.33 46.00
CA TYR A 138 -6.06 4.24 45.79
C TYR A 138 -5.59 5.71 45.73
N ASP A 139 -5.95 6.43 44.67
CA ASP A 139 -5.52 7.79 44.26
C ASP A 139 -4.23 7.92 43.40
N SER A 140 -3.45 6.87 43.13
CA SER A 140 -2.12 7.02 42.51
C SER A 140 -1.95 6.69 41.01
N GLY A 141 -2.95 6.16 40.31
CA GLY A 141 -2.75 5.75 38.90
C GLY A 141 -3.95 5.15 38.16
N LEU A 142 -3.82 5.07 36.84
CA LEU A 142 -4.60 4.12 36.03
C LEU A 142 -4.03 2.71 36.20
N VAL A 143 -4.85 1.69 35.98
CA VAL A 143 -4.40 0.30 35.98
C VAL A 143 -3.29 0.14 34.95
N HIS A 144 -2.15 -0.39 35.39
CA HIS A 144 -1.05 -0.75 34.51
C HIS A 144 -0.92 -2.27 34.48
N SER A 145 -0.98 -2.83 33.27
CA SER A 145 -0.86 -4.26 33.02
C SER A 145 0.34 -4.51 32.13
N SER A 146 1.18 -5.45 32.54
CA SER A 146 2.33 -5.92 31.78
C SER A 146 2.22 -7.42 31.56
N ILE A 147 2.67 -7.90 30.40
CA ILE A 147 2.65 -9.34 30.11
C ILE A 147 3.72 -10.02 30.97
N SER A 148 3.33 -11.06 31.70
CA SER A 148 4.24 -11.82 32.55
C SER A 148 5.27 -12.59 31.70
N PHE A 149 6.55 -12.39 31.99
CA PHE A 149 7.65 -13.06 31.29
C PHE A 149 7.55 -14.59 31.41
N GLY A 150 7.86 -15.28 30.31
CA GLY A 150 7.90 -16.75 30.26
C GLY A 150 6.53 -17.44 30.15
N THR A 151 5.44 -16.66 30.17
CA THR A 151 4.10 -17.22 29.92
C THR A 151 3.91 -17.62 28.45
N PRO A 152 3.00 -18.55 28.13
CA PRO A 152 2.70 -18.91 26.74
C PRO A 152 2.32 -17.71 25.87
N LEU A 153 1.53 -16.77 26.42
CA LEU A 153 1.16 -15.54 25.72
C LEU A 153 2.39 -14.69 25.36
N PHE A 154 3.33 -14.53 26.30
CA PHE A 154 4.57 -13.81 26.08
C PHE A 154 5.41 -14.42 24.94
N ILE A 155 5.54 -15.75 24.91
CA ILE A 155 6.32 -16.45 23.88
C ILE A 155 5.71 -16.23 22.50
N VAL A 156 4.39 -16.41 22.36
CA VAL A 156 3.71 -16.21 21.07
C VAL A 156 3.81 -14.76 20.61
N LEU A 157 3.55 -13.80 21.52
CA LEU A 157 3.67 -12.39 21.20
C LEU A 157 5.10 -12.01 20.81
N SER A 158 6.11 -12.58 21.46
CA SER A 158 7.52 -12.34 21.12
C SER A 158 7.84 -12.80 19.70
N VAL A 159 7.35 -13.97 19.28
CA VAL A 159 7.51 -14.48 17.90
C VAL A 159 6.83 -13.55 16.90
N ILE A 160 5.60 -13.11 17.20
CA ILE A 160 4.86 -12.15 16.36
C ILE A 160 5.62 -10.82 16.28
N PHE A 161 6.14 -10.31 17.39
CA PHE A 161 6.83 -9.02 17.45
C PHE A 161 8.15 -9.03 16.68
N VAL A 162 8.99 -10.05 16.88
CA VAL A 162 10.26 -10.21 16.15
C VAL A 162 10.00 -10.33 14.64
N SER A 163 9.04 -11.16 14.26
CA SER A 163 8.70 -11.33 12.84
C SER A 163 8.10 -10.06 12.23
N ALA A 164 7.31 -9.29 12.97
CA ALA A 164 6.80 -7.99 12.53
C ALA A 164 7.95 -6.98 12.33
N ILE A 165 8.95 -6.92 13.21
CA ILE A 165 10.15 -6.07 13.00
C ILE A 165 10.85 -6.45 11.68
N LEU A 166 11.05 -7.74 11.44
CA LEU A 166 11.74 -8.22 10.25
C LEU A 166 10.95 -7.92 8.97
N LEU A 167 9.64 -8.19 8.95
CA LEU A 167 8.84 -8.01 7.75
C LEU A 167 8.46 -6.54 7.50
N PHE A 168 7.98 -5.82 8.50
CA PHE A 168 7.56 -4.43 8.31
C PHE A 168 8.74 -3.47 8.35
N GLY A 169 9.57 -3.55 9.40
CA GLY A 169 10.70 -2.64 9.58
C GLY A 169 11.72 -2.81 8.47
N LEU A 170 12.31 -4.01 8.36
CA LEU A 170 13.34 -4.26 7.34
C LEU A 170 12.73 -4.40 5.94
N GLY A 171 11.54 -4.99 5.78
CA GLY A 171 10.91 -5.14 4.46
C GLY A 171 10.58 -3.79 3.81
N PHE A 172 9.96 -2.86 4.53
CA PHE A 172 9.73 -1.51 4.00
C PHE A 172 11.05 -0.76 3.75
N LEU A 173 12.05 -0.92 4.61
CA LEU A 173 13.35 -0.28 4.42
C LEU A 173 14.05 -0.79 3.15
N ILE A 174 14.09 -2.11 2.95
CA ILE A 174 14.67 -2.73 1.74
C ILE A 174 13.93 -2.25 0.49
N MET A 175 12.59 -2.18 0.53
CA MET A 175 11.82 -1.65 -0.61
C MET A 175 12.04 -0.17 -0.84
N GLY A 176 12.18 0.63 0.22
CA GLY A 176 12.54 2.04 0.10
C GLY A 176 13.91 2.24 -0.55
N ILE A 177 14.89 1.38 -0.25
CA ILE A 177 16.23 1.45 -0.85
C ILE A 177 16.22 0.97 -2.31
N ARG A 178 15.41 -0.04 -2.65
CA ARG A 178 15.34 -0.63 -4.00
C ARG A 178 14.49 0.18 -5.00
N THR A 179 13.56 0.97 -4.50
CA THR A 179 12.68 1.81 -5.34
C THR A 179 13.29 3.20 -5.51
N THR A 180 12.77 3.99 -6.46
CA THR A 180 13.22 5.35 -6.75
C THR A 180 12.05 6.34 -6.66
N GLY A 181 12.38 7.63 -6.61
CA GLY A 181 11.41 8.73 -6.71
C GLY A 181 10.40 8.79 -5.56
N VAL A 182 9.13 9.00 -5.89
CA VAL A 182 8.05 9.19 -4.91
C VAL A 182 7.79 7.91 -4.10
N ILE A 183 7.92 6.74 -4.73
CA ILE A 183 7.68 5.44 -4.10
C ILE A 183 8.73 5.16 -3.01
N GLN A 184 10.00 5.45 -3.29
CA GLN A 184 11.09 5.36 -2.32
C GLN A 184 10.80 6.17 -1.06
N ARG A 185 10.44 7.45 -1.24
CA ARG A 185 10.15 8.34 -0.11
C ARG A 185 9.02 7.79 0.76
N LYS A 186 7.97 7.25 0.14
CA LYS A 186 6.81 6.66 0.84
C LYS A 186 7.18 5.41 1.63
N PHE A 187 7.92 4.48 1.04
CA PHE A 187 8.40 3.30 1.76
C PHE A 187 9.35 3.65 2.92
N LEU A 188 10.22 4.65 2.74
CA LEU A 188 11.07 5.13 3.83
C LEU A 188 10.26 5.77 4.97
N ILE A 189 9.21 6.53 4.65
CA ILE A 189 8.28 7.06 5.66
C ILE A 189 7.59 5.91 6.41
N LEU A 190 7.12 4.87 5.69
CA LEU A 190 6.48 3.71 6.32
C LEU A 190 7.43 2.91 7.20
N ALA A 191 8.65 2.66 6.74
CA ALA A 191 9.69 2.01 7.53
C ALA A 191 9.98 2.79 8.82
N PHE A 192 10.18 4.11 8.70
CA PHE A 192 10.42 4.97 9.85
C PHE A 192 9.24 4.99 10.82
N ALA A 193 8.01 5.18 10.32
CA ALA A 193 6.80 5.20 11.13
C ALA A 193 6.61 3.89 11.90
N PHE A 194 6.87 2.74 11.25
CA PHE A 194 6.71 1.43 11.88
C PHE A 194 7.78 1.16 12.93
N ILE A 195 9.06 1.41 12.62
CA ILE A 195 10.15 1.23 13.59
C ILE A 195 9.93 2.13 14.80
N LEU A 196 9.56 3.39 14.57
CA LEU A 196 9.25 4.34 15.64
C LEU A 196 8.06 3.87 16.47
N PHE A 197 6.96 3.43 15.83
CA PHE A 197 5.78 2.92 16.51
C PHE A 197 6.09 1.72 17.40
N LEU A 198 6.85 0.74 16.91
CA LEU A 198 7.24 -0.41 17.74
C LEU A 198 8.16 -0.04 18.90
N ALA A 199 9.11 0.86 18.67
CA ALA A 199 10.01 1.33 19.72
C ALA A 199 9.25 2.06 20.82
N LEU A 200 8.31 2.94 20.44
CA LEU A 200 7.46 3.66 21.39
C LEU A 200 6.52 2.72 22.14
N GLY A 201 5.87 1.78 21.47
CA GLY A 201 4.99 0.81 22.13
C GLY A 201 5.74 -0.11 23.11
N ALA A 202 6.96 -0.53 22.75
CA ALA A 202 7.81 -1.26 23.68
C ALA A 202 8.20 -0.40 24.88
N LEU A 203 8.51 0.88 24.67
CA LEU A 203 8.80 1.81 25.76
C LEU A 203 7.55 2.09 26.62
N ASP A 204 6.35 2.18 26.05
CA ASP A 204 5.10 2.41 26.79
C ASP A 204 4.83 1.25 27.75
N ILE A 205 5.01 0.00 27.27
CA ILE A 205 4.86 -1.21 28.09
C ILE A 205 5.91 -1.28 29.20
N LEU A 206 7.12 -0.80 28.96
CA LEU A 206 8.22 -0.85 29.94
C LEU A 206 8.23 0.33 30.92
N SER A 207 7.48 1.40 30.62
CA SER A 207 7.52 2.63 31.41
C SER A 207 6.53 2.58 32.56
N SER A 208 6.97 3.01 33.74
CA SER A 208 6.06 3.28 34.86
C SER A 208 5.12 4.45 34.53
N PRO A 209 3.89 4.46 35.06
CA PRO A 209 2.96 5.58 34.93
C PRO A 209 3.63 6.93 35.26
N GLY A 210 3.35 7.96 34.46
CA GLY A 210 3.94 9.27 34.65
C GLY A 210 3.94 10.16 33.40
N TYR A 211 4.59 11.33 33.51
CA TYR A 211 4.69 12.30 32.40
C TYR A 211 5.38 11.72 31.16
N PHE A 212 6.26 10.74 31.33
CA PHE A 212 6.95 10.11 30.21
C PHE A 212 5.99 9.30 29.33
N VAL A 213 5.06 8.56 29.92
CA VAL A 213 4.01 7.80 29.21
C VAL A 213 3.14 8.71 28.36
N ILE A 214 2.79 9.89 28.88
CA ILE A 214 2.03 10.90 28.11
C ILE A 214 2.79 11.31 26.84
N PHE A 215 4.09 11.55 26.95
CA PHE A 215 4.93 11.88 25.78
C PHE A 215 5.01 10.73 24.78
N LEU A 216 5.21 9.49 25.26
CA LEU A 216 5.23 8.30 24.40
C LEU A 216 3.94 8.16 23.61
N ARG A 217 2.79 8.28 24.27
CA ARG A 217 1.46 8.20 23.64
C ARG A 217 1.25 9.28 22.58
N VAL A 218 1.65 10.52 22.84
CA VAL A 218 1.60 11.61 21.83
C VAL A 218 2.53 11.30 20.64
N ALA A 219 3.69 10.70 20.88
CA ALA A 219 4.58 10.28 19.80
C ALA A 219 3.97 9.12 18.99
N GLU A 220 3.32 8.15 19.63
CA GLU A 220 2.60 7.05 18.97
C GLU A 220 1.47 7.56 18.08
N MET A 221 0.72 8.57 18.54
CA MET A 221 -0.30 9.25 17.74
C MET A 221 0.25 9.79 16.41
N SER A 222 1.45 10.37 16.45
CA SER A 222 2.09 10.92 15.26
C SER A 222 2.42 9.83 14.23
N CYS A 223 2.71 8.60 14.69
CA CYS A 223 2.97 7.47 13.80
C CYS A 223 1.75 7.10 12.94
N SER A 224 0.51 7.20 13.47
CA SER A 224 -0.71 6.96 12.67
C SER A 224 -0.82 7.94 11.50
N ILE A 225 -0.44 9.20 11.70
CA ILE A 225 -0.39 10.21 10.63
C ILE A 225 0.69 9.85 9.61
N LEU A 226 1.88 9.42 10.06
CA LEU A 226 2.96 9.01 9.17
C LEU A 226 2.58 7.75 8.34
N PHE A 227 1.90 6.78 8.94
CA PHE A 227 1.35 5.63 8.20
C PHE A 227 0.39 6.06 7.10
N TYR A 228 -0.55 6.96 7.43
CA TYR A 228 -1.47 7.51 6.43
C TYR A 228 -0.71 8.24 5.31
N LEU A 229 0.27 9.09 5.64
CA LEU A 229 1.06 9.82 4.65
C LEU A 229 1.90 8.89 3.76
N GLY A 230 2.43 7.81 4.32
CA GLY A 230 3.21 6.82 3.59
C GLY A 230 2.37 6.04 2.56
N ILE A 231 1.08 5.79 2.83
CA ILE A 231 0.21 5.01 1.93
C ILE A 231 -0.67 5.90 1.05
N LYS A 232 -0.93 7.14 1.47
CA LYS A 232 -1.74 8.10 0.70
C LYS A 232 -1.17 8.27 -0.71
N GLU A 233 -2.00 8.05 -1.71
CA GLU A 233 -1.66 8.35 -3.10
C GLU A 233 -1.57 9.87 -3.32
N GLU A 234 -0.56 10.28 -4.08
CA GLU A 234 -0.46 11.68 -4.51
C GLU A 234 -1.48 11.86 -5.64
N GLU A 235 -2.41 12.78 -5.42
CA GLU A 235 -3.33 13.20 -6.48
C GLU A 235 -2.48 13.93 -7.51
N ILE A 236 -2.34 13.35 -8.71
CA ILE A 236 -1.83 14.10 -9.85
C ILE A 236 -2.90 15.15 -10.14
N ASP A 237 -2.50 16.42 -10.10
CA ASP A 237 -3.31 17.53 -10.59
C ASP A 237 -3.47 17.38 -12.10
N THR A 238 -4.48 16.61 -12.52
CA THR A 238 -4.79 16.32 -13.92
C THR A 238 -5.07 17.61 -14.70
N ASP A 239 -5.61 18.62 -14.03
CA ASP A 239 -5.96 19.91 -14.62
C ASP A 239 -4.72 20.69 -15.09
N LYS A 240 -3.57 20.50 -14.43
CA LYS A 240 -2.28 21.04 -14.89
C LYS A 240 -1.68 20.30 -16.08
N LEU A 241 -2.07 19.05 -16.31
CA LEU A 241 -1.61 18.28 -17.47
C LEU A 241 -2.45 18.58 -18.70
N GLU A 242 -3.76 18.77 -18.55
CA GLU A 242 -4.66 19.12 -19.67
C GLU A 242 -4.39 20.55 -20.18
N SER A 243 -4.16 21.51 -19.28
CA SER A 243 -3.87 22.90 -19.66
C SER A 243 -2.54 23.11 -20.42
N LYS A 244 -1.67 22.10 -20.48
CA LYS A 244 -0.40 22.15 -21.24
C LYS A 244 -0.46 21.39 -22.58
N SER A 245 -1.49 20.56 -22.81
CA SER A 245 -1.66 19.83 -24.07
C SER A 245 -2.61 20.50 -25.06
N ASP A 246 -3.43 21.46 -24.60
CA ASP A 246 -4.41 22.13 -25.46
C ASP A 246 -3.83 23.22 -26.36
N SER A 247 -2.51 23.47 -26.28
CA SER A 247 -1.79 24.18 -27.33
C SER A 247 -1.23 23.16 -28.34
N GLU A 248 -1.94 22.99 -29.46
CA GLU A 248 -1.49 22.29 -30.69
C GLU A 248 -1.47 20.76 -30.72
N ILE A 249 -2.58 20.06 -30.47
CA ILE A 249 -2.79 18.75 -31.13
C ILE A 249 -4.23 18.68 -31.67
N ASP A 250 -4.35 19.00 -32.95
CA ASP A 250 -5.59 18.93 -33.71
C ASP A 250 -6.02 17.47 -33.92
N THR A 251 -7.33 17.26 -33.84
CA THR A 251 -8.02 15.97 -33.74
C THR A 251 -7.86 15.09 -34.98
N SER A 252 -7.24 13.91 -34.82
CA SER A 252 -7.74 12.70 -35.48
C SER A 252 -7.47 11.47 -34.60
N GLU A 253 -8.55 10.81 -34.20
CA GLU A 253 -8.61 9.52 -33.50
C GLU A 253 -8.16 8.36 -34.42
N THR A 254 -7.12 8.58 -35.23
CA THR A 254 -6.32 7.51 -35.83
C THR A 254 -5.69 6.72 -34.69
N SER A 255 -5.89 5.41 -34.73
CA SER A 255 -5.76 4.53 -33.58
C SER A 255 -4.43 4.78 -32.86
N LEU A 256 -4.49 4.91 -31.53
CA LEU A 256 -3.30 5.02 -30.68
C LEU A 256 -2.29 3.91 -31.02
N LEU A 257 -2.81 2.75 -31.43
CA LEU A 257 -2.13 1.61 -32.04
C LEU A 257 -1.28 1.96 -33.28
N ASP A 258 -1.84 2.65 -34.28
CA ASP A 258 -1.13 3.06 -35.50
C ASP A 258 -0.04 4.10 -35.20
N THR A 259 -0.29 4.96 -34.21
CA THR A 259 0.71 5.94 -33.79
C THR A 259 1.85 5.25 -33.03
N LEU A 260 1.53 4.26 -32.20
CA LEU A 260 2.50 3.50 -31.41
C LEU A 260 3.36 2.57 -32.27
N SER A 261 2.78 1.93 -33.28
CA SER A 261 3.54 1.08 -34.21
C SER A 261 4.52 1.89 -35.06
N TYR A 262 4.17 3.15 -35.38
CA TYR A 262 5.02 4.04 -36.16
C TYR A 262 6.15 4.70 -35.35
N TYR A 263 5.97 4.89 -34.04
CA TYR A 263 6.90 5.66 -33.19
C TYR A 263 7.81 4.81 -32.28
N ARG A 264 7.93 3.49 -32.49
CA ARG A 264 8.92 2.71 -31.74
C ARG A 264 10.32 3.28 -32.06
N PRO A 265 11.06 3.86 -31.09
CA PRO A 265 12.38 4.40 -31.36
C PRO A 265 13.32 3.24 -31.72
N ASP A 266 14.13 3.41 -32.76
CA ASP A 266 15.09 2.38 -33.20
C ASP A 266 16.12 2.08 -32.11
N GLU A 267 16.50 3.10 -31.34
CA GLU A 267 17.40 2.97 -30.19
C GLU A 267 16.90 3.83 -29.02
N ILE A 268 16.75 3.21 -27.86
CA ILE A 268 16.46 3.91 -26.60
C ILE A 268 17.78 3.99 -25.84
N SER A 269 18.26 5.20 -25.56
CA SER A 269 19.51 5.40 -24.81
C SER A 269 19.36 4.99 -23.33
N GLU A 270 20.45 4.56 -22.69
CA GLU A 270 20.43 4.29 -21.24
C GLU A 270 20.14 5.55 -20.41
N GLU A 271 20.49 6.73 -20.94
CA GLU A 271 20.19 8.03 -20.32
C GLU A 271 18.68 8.27 -20.27
N ASP A 272 17.96 8.00 -21.37
CA ASP A 272 16.51 8.09 -21.42
C ASP A 272 15.82 7.09 -20.48
N LEU A 273 16.36 5.87 -20.38
CA LEU A 273 15.85 4.86 -19.44
C LEU A 273 16.01 5.31 -17.99
N THR A 274 17.18 5.88 -17.67
CA THR A 274 17.48 6.39 -16.34
C THR A 274 16.54 7.53 -16.00
N TYR A 275 16.38 8.49 -16.92
CA TYR A 275 15.44 9.60 -16.77
C TYR A 275 13.99 9.14 -16.58
N HIS A 276 13.50 8.20 -17.40
CA HIS A 276 12.15 7.67 -17.27
C HIS A 276 11.93 6.91 -15.95
N ARG A 277 12.94 6.16 -15.48
CA ARG A 277 12.88 5.46 -14.20
C ARG A 277 12.89 6.41 -13.02
N GLU A 278 13.73 7.45 -13.05
CA GLU A 278 13.80 8.47 -12.01
C GLU A 278 12.51 9.30 -11.92
N GLN A 279 11.97 9.71 -13.07
CA GLN A 279 10.74 10.50 -13.14
C GLN A 279 9.47 9.65 -13.00
N SER A 280 9.60 8.32 -12.92
CA SER A 280 8.49 7.36 -12.91
C SER A 280 7.52 7.59 -14.08
N LEU A 281 8.04 7.72 -15.29
CA LEU A 281 7.26 7.96 -16.51
C LEU A 281 7.01 6.62 -17.22
N CYS A 282 5.84 6.48 -17.84
CA CYS A 282 5.57 5.39 -18.76
C CYS A 282 6.49 5.50 -19.96
N MET A 283 7.18 4.41 -20.30
CA MET A 283 8.10 4.41 -21.44
C MET A 283 7.43 4.74 -22.78
N VAL A 284 6.16 4.36 -22.90
CA VAL A 284 5.36 4.47 -24.13
C VAL A 284 4.68 5.82 -24.22
N CYS A 285 3.70 6.09 -23.36
CA CYS A 285 2.91 7.34 -23.44
C CYS A 285 3.59 8.54 -22.78
N LYS A 286 4.77 8.35 -22.16
CA LYS A 286 5.54 9.39 -21.45
C LYS A 286 4.79 10.08 -20.30
N LYS A 287 3.59 9.61 -19.93
CA LYS A 287 2.82 10.10 -18.79
C LYS A 287 3.43 9.63 -17.48
N LYS A 288 3.37 10.49 -16.44
CA LYS A 288 3.81 10.15 -15.09
C LYS A 288 2.91 9.08 -14.48
N LEU A 289 3.55 8.09 -13.90
CA LEU A 289 2.90 6.95 -13.27
C LEU A 289 2.64 7.25 -11.80
N THR A 290 1.41 7.02 -11.36
CA THR A 290 1.02 7.12 -9.95
C THR A 290 0.22 5.91 -9.50
N GLY A 291 0.42 5.52 -8.25
CA GLY A 291 -0.23 4.36 -7.66
C GLY A 291 0.50 3.05 -7.98
N PHE A 292 0.41 2.09 -7.06
CA PHE A 292 1.05 0.78 -7.23
C PHE A 292 0.33 -0.10 -8.26
N ASN A 293 -0.98 0.11 -8.45
CA ASN A 293 -1.84 -0.75 -9.25
C ASN A 293 -1.88 -0.40 -10.75
N GLU A 294 -1.31 0.74 -11.14
CA GLU A 294 -1.30 1.21 -12.52
C GLU A 294 0.07 1.11 -13.20
N VAL A 295 1.06 0.58 -12.49
CA VAL A 295 2.43 0.44 -12.98
C VAL A 295 2.74 -1.00 -13.31
N PHE A 296 3.10 -1.23 -14.56
CA PHE A 296 3.68 -2.49 -15.00
C PHE A 296 5.18 -2.33 -15.13
N VAL A 297 5.95 -3.24 -14.53
CA VAL A 297 7.41 -3.21 -14.57
C VAL A 297 7.88 -4.39 -15.43
N CYS A 298 8.67 -4.12 -16.47
CA CYS A 298 9.28 -5.21 -17.24
C CYS A 298 10.15 -6.08 -16.31
N PRO A 299 9.98 -7.41 -16.32
CA PRO A 299 10.70 -8.28 -15.40
C PRO A 299 12.22 -8.27 -15.62
N GLU A 300 12.66 -8.08 -16.86
CA GLU A 300 14.07 -8.14 -17.25
C GLU A 300 14.78 -6.79 -17.09
N CYS A 301 14.33 -5.73 -17.77
CA CYS A 301 15.02 -4.42 -17.76
C CYS A 301 14.48 -3.40 -16.74
N LYS A 302 13.44 -3.73 -15.98
CA LYS A 302 12.81 -2.85 -14.97
C LYS A 302 12.32 -1.49 -15.52
N VAL A 303 12.01 -1.41 -16.81
CA VAL A 303 11.35 -0.23 -17.36
C VAL A 303 9.87 -0.20 -16.95
N LEU A 304 9.32 1.00 -16.79
CA LEU A 304 7.98 1.22 -16.28
C LEU A 304 6.99 1.52 -17.42
N TYR A 305 5.81 0.90 -17.37
CA TYR A 305 4.69 1.14 -18.26
C TYR A 305 3.44 1.47 -17.44
N CYS A 306 2.54 2.29 -17.98
CA CYS A 306 1.21 2.38 -17.39
C CYS A 306 0.41 1.13 -17.78
N LYS A 307 -0.58 0.75 -16.97
CA LYS A 307 -1.43 -0.42 -17.21
C LYS A 307 -2.02 -0.45 -18.62
N LYS A 308 -2.48 0.69 -19.14
CA LYS A 308 -3.04 0.80 -20.50
C LYS A 308 -1.99 0.46 -21.57
N CYS A 309 -0.82 1.10 -21.52
CA CYS A 309 0.25 0.83 -22.48
C CYS A 309 0.78 -0.59 -22.36
N ALA A 310 0.94 -1.13 -21.16
CA ALA A 310 1.38 -2.50 -20.95
C ALA A 310 0.40 -3.52 -21.56
N LEU A 311 -0.90 -3.35 -21.32
CA LEU A 311 -1.94 -4.22 -21.91
C LEU A 311 -1.95 -4.13 -23.43
N GLU A 312 -1.77 -2.92 -23.98
CA GLU A 312 -1.73 -2.74 -25.42
C GLU A 312 -0.52 -3.44 -26.05
N LEU A 313 0.66 -3.30 -25.44
CA LEU A 313 1.87 -4.02 -25.86
C LEU A 313 1.69 -5.54 -25.74
N ILE A 314 1.12 -6.03 -24.64
CA ILE A 314 0.81 -7.47 -24.45
C ILE A 314 -0.08 -8.02 -25.58
N ASN A 315 -1.05 -7.22 -26.05
CA ASN A 315 -1.96 -7.65 -27.12
C ASN A 315 -1.33 -7.52 -28.51
N LEU A 316 -0.45 -6.54 -28.71
CA LEU A 316 0.24 -6.27 -29.96
C LEU A 316 1.31 -7.32 -30.27
N ASP A 317 2.38 -7.36 -29.48
CA ASP A 317 3.59 -8.14 -29.73
C ASP A 317 4.04 -8.93 -28.49
N ASN A 318 3.48 -8.58 -27.33
CA ASN A 318 3.91 -9.05 -26.02
C ASN A 318 5.39 -8.80 -25.75
N SER A 319 5.98 -7.73 -26.30
CA SER A 319 7.41 -7.45 -26.18
C SER A 319 7.67 -6.11 -25.46
N CYS A 320 8.66 -6.11 -24.56
CA CYS A 320 9.14 -4.90 -23.94
C CYS A 320 9.84 -4.03 -25.00
N TRP A 321 9.47 -2.76 -25.14
CA TRP A 321 10.10 -1.88 -26.14
C TRP A 321 11.59 -1.64 -25.92
N VAL A 322 12.07 -1.83 -24.70
CA VAL A 322 13.48 -1.60 -24.33
C VAL A 322 14.35 -2.83 -24.54
N CYS A 323 13.93 -3.98 -24.00
CA CYS A 323 14.75 -5.20 -24.01
C CYS A 323 14.20 -6.32 -24.88
N SER A 324 13.07 -6.09 -25.57
CA SER A 324 12.36 -7.04 -26.44
C SER A 324 11.89 -8.34 -25.78
N GLU A 325 12.12 -8.52 -24.49
CA GLU A 325 11.66 -9.67 -23.70
C GLU A 325 10.15 -9.63 -23.43
N ALA A 326 9.57 -10.81 -23.21
CA ALA A 326 8.14 -10.96 -23.01
C ALA A 326 7.64 -10.15 -21.80
N ILE A 327 6.63 -9.30 -22.01
CA ILE A 327 5.99 -8.55 -20.91
C ILE A 327 5.20 -9.53 -20.04
N ASP A 328 4.41 -10.40 -20.67
CA ASP A 328 3.68 -11.50 -20.05
C ASP A 328 4.29 -12.83 -20.47
N LYS A 329 5.05 -13.48 -19.57
CA LYS A 329 5.73 -14.77 -19.84
C LYS A 329 4.75 -15.93 -20.10
N SER A 330 3.45 -15.76 -19.82
CA SER A 330 2.44 -16.78 -20.10
C SER A 330 1.94 -16.78 -21.55
N LYS A 331 2.24 -15.71 -22.32
CA LYS A 331 1.84 -15.55 -23.72
C LYS A 331 3.06 -15.64 -24.65
N PRO A 332 2.91 -16.19 -25.86
CA PRO A 332 3.99 -16.19 -26.85
C PRO A 332 4.28 -14.74 -27.30
N THR A 333 5.56 -14.42 -27.46
CA THR A 333 6.00 -13.20 -28.15
C THR A 333 5.78 -13.37 -29.65
N LYS A 334 5.13 -12.40 -30.29
CA LYS A 334 5.05 -12.35 -31.76
C LYS A 334 6.17 -11.42 -32.21
N SER A 335 7.17 -11.93 -32.92
CA SER A 335 8.19 -11.03 -33.49
C SER A 335 7.50 -10.10 -34.49
N PHE A 336 7.90 -8.83 -34.49
CA PHE A 336 7.34 -7.83 -35.41
C PHE A 336 7.62 -8.21 -36.88
N GLU A 337 8.75 -8.89 -37.12
CA GLU A 337 9.17 -9.42 -38.42
C GLU A 337 8.18 -10.45 -38.98
N GLU A 338 7.68 -11.39 -38.15
CA GLU A 338 6.71 -12.40 -38.61
C GLU A 338 5.37 -11.80 -39.07
N LYS A 339 4.95 -10.68 -38.49
CA LYS A 339 3.71 -9.99 -38.90
C LYS A 339 3.85 -9.27 -40.24
N ILE A 340 4.96 -8.57 -40.44
CA ILE A 340 5.21 -7.84 -41.70
C ILE A 340 5.34 -8.82 -42.87
N GLU A 341 6.01 -9.96 -42.67
CA GLU A 341 6.09 -11.00 -43.70
C GLU A 341 4.71 -11.60 -44.01
N ALA A 342 3.88 -11.87 -42.99
CA ALA A 342 2.54 -12.41 -43.21
C ALA A 342 1.60 -11.43 -43.95
N GLU A 343 1.69 -10.13 -43.69
CA GLU A 343 0.86 -9.12 -44.37
C GLU A 343 1.31 -8.86 -45.82
N ASN A 344 2.63 -8.82 -46.06
CA ASN A 344 3.17 -8.64 -47.41
C ASN A 344 2.82 -9.82 -48.35
N VAL A 345 2.75 -11.05 -47.82
CA VAL A 345 2.34 -12.23 -48.61
C VAL A 345 0.88 -12.13 -49.06
N ILE A 346 0.00 -11.47 -48.30
CA ILE A 346 -1.42 -11.34 -48.64
C ILE A 346 -1.66 -10.24 -49.70
N VAL A 347 -0.83 -9.19 -49.72
CA VAL A 347 -0.97 -8.10 -50.70
C VAL A 347 -0.59 -8.55 -52.12
N ASP A 348 0.43 -9.40 -52.27
CA ASP A 348 0.90 -9.87 -53.57
C ASP A 348 -0.07 -10.83 -54.29
N GLU A 349 -0.93 -11.57 -53.57
CA GLU A 349 -1.92 -12.46 -54.20
C GLU A 349 -3.16 -11.74 -54.77
N SER A 350 -3.41 -10.48 -54.39
CA SER A 350 -4.67 -9.80 -54.71
C SER A 350 -4.64 -8.89 -55.95
N VAL A 351 -3.48 -8.65 -56.58
CA VAL A 351 -3.35 -7.77 -57.77
C VAL A 351 -3.29 -8.57 -59.08
N LYS A 352 -4.39 -9.26 -59.44
CA LYS A 352 -4.64 -9.66 -60.83
C LYS A 352 -5.53 -8.61 -61.51
N VAL A 353 -4.90 -7.60 -62.11
CA VAL A 353 -5.58 -6.58 -62.93
C VAL A 353 -6.18 -7.24 -64.19
N PRO A 354 -7.51 -7.16 -64.42
CA PRO A 354 -8.09 -7.62 -65.67
C PRO A 354 -7.79 -6.60 -66.79
N LYS A 355 -7.08 -7.04 -67.84
CA LYS A 355 -6.92 -6.33 -69.11
C LYS A 355 -8.31 -6.07 -69.73
N LYS A 356 -8.76 -4.81 -69.74
CA LYS A 356 -9.93 -4.36 -70.53
C LYS A 356 -9.46 -3.82 -71.88
N GLU A 357 -9.89 -4.48 -72.95
CA GLU A 357 -9.68 -4.07 -74.34
C GLU A 357 -10.45 -2.79 -74.70
N LYS A 358 -9.81 -1.96 -75.53
CA LYS A 358 -10.30 -0.72 -76.12
C LYS A 358 -11.51 -0.97 -77.04
N LYS A 359 -12.53 -0.11 -76.93
CA LYS A 359 -13.34 0.31 -78.09
C LYS A 359 -13.20 1.82 -78.29
N ILE A 360 -12.39 2.16 -79.29
CA ILE A 360 -12.37 3.48 -79.92
C ILE A 360 -13.68 3.59 -80.71
N LYS A 361 -14.50 4.62 -80.43
CA LYS A 361 -15.60 5.05 -81.28
C LYS A 361 -15.46 6.53 -81.59
N ASP A 362 -15.86 6.85 -82.81
CA ASP A 362 -15.43 7.99 -83.60
C ASP A 362 -15.88 9.36 -83.08
N LEU A 363 -15.02 10.34 -83.34
CA LEU A 363 -15.32 11.78 -83.29
C LEU A 363 -16.40 12.16 -84.32
N PRO A 364 -17.41 12.95 -83.95
CA PRO A 364 -18.07 13.82 -84.90
C PRO A 364 -17.32 15.16 -85.04
N LYS A 365 -17.09 15.51 -86.30
CA LYS A 365 -16.55 16.79 -86.79
C LYS A 365 -17.51 17.96 -86.49
N LYS A 366 -16.90 19.09 -86.10
CA LYS A 366 -17.20 20.51 -86.42
C LYS A 366 -18.67 20.99 -86.45
N ALA A 367 -18.92 22.15 -85.83
CA ALA A 367 -19.21 23.39 -86.58
C ALA A 367 -19.32 24.63 -85.67
N LYS A 368 -18.62 25.69 -86.11
CA LYS A 368 -18.80 27.14 -85.94
C LYS A 368 -18.94 27.75 -84.54
#